data_AF-A0A956AJ46-F1
#
_entry.id   AF-A0A956AJ46-F1
#
_cell.length_a   1.000
_cell.length_b   1.000
_cell.length_c   1.000
_cell.angle_alpha   90.00
_cell.angle_beta   90.00
_cell.angle_gamma   90.00
#
_symmetry.space_group_name_H-M   'P 1'
#
loop_
_entity.id
_entity.type
_entity.pdbx_description
1 polymer ?
#
loop_
_entity_poly.entity_id
_entity_poly.type
_entity_poly.pdbx_seq_one_letter_code
_entity_poly.pdbx_strand_id
1 'polypeptide(L)'
;MNRLATAIVFVLACSAFIGCSVYDPGLIKDEGNGGRKINGGLPPRPNVPDDGTDTGTASFAITNIIVDQKDAWKNVGLNLDGFDTTETNPVGECKPPDQSQGVPLDGDNGIDNQIGQKLLVLVNALIPGFQVHLNDAHKRGEGTILWEISEWNGTANDSKVRITIYVAADGTSLPADEVHWDDATRQLLQNSDDMPAPPPDYSSPSGRRTFFVRASNFTTGGSPTPFLLDTNGYVSDGTMVFRYPSGKTLIINEGEGSLNLRLSEGFLLAKFAPDFKSISSGFLAGRFPVTDLLEAGGSIGICGCARCVIEDNVYTLADVLSAESSYDGTGNQDCDALSIGIPYDGVAADIETVDKNGALFVTRDPRLPDFCVDMGMTNLNCMMPDVRKMCGLVGPAPAASGLP
;
A
#
# COMPACT_ATOMS: atom_id res chain seq x y z
N MET A 1 -69.60 24.67 33.17
CA MET A 1 -69.54 24.83 31.69
C MET A 1 -68.26 24.14 31.24
N ASN A 2 -68.36 22.86 30.82
CA ASN A 2 -68.28 22.41 29.41
C ASN A 2 -66.81 22.42 28.90
N ARG A 3 -66.13 21.33 28.50
CA ARG A 3 -66.52 19.98 28.06
C ARG A 3 -65.36 18.97 28.21
N LEU A 4 -65.74 17.69 28.31
CA LEU A 4 -65.00 16.47 27.93
C LEU A 4 -64.25 16.58 26.58
N ALA A 5 -63.11 15.90 26.44
CA ALA A 5 -62.95 14.80 25.48
C ALA A 5 -61.62 14.02 25.67
N THR A 6 -61.78 12.71 25.81
CA THR A 6 -60.79 11.62 25.75
C THR A 6 -60.13 11.49 24.39
N ALA A 7 -58.83 11.16 24.32
CA ALA A 7 -58.28 10.15 23.40
C ALA A 7 -56.82 9.81 23.74
N ILE A 8 -56.58 8.54 24.05
CA ILE A 8 -55.27 7.86 24.08
C ILE A 8 -54.95 7.44 22.65
N VAL A 9 -53.75 7.75 22.13
CA VAL A 9 -53.03 6.89 21.16
C VAL A 9 -51.51 7.08 21.34
N PHE A 10 -50.85 5.96 21.66
CA PHE A 10 -49.41 5.71 21.63
C PHE A 10 -48.85 5.83 20.22
N VAL A 11 -47.73 6.55 20.02
CA VAL A 11 -46.65 6.11 19.10
C VAL A 11 -45.31 6.53 19.69
N LEU A 12 -44.62 5.56 20.29
CA LEU A 12 -43.17 5.61 20.53
C LEU A 12 -42.52 5.35 19.16
N ALA A 13 -41.90 6.35 18.55
CA ALA A 13 -41.03 6.15 17.40
C ALA A 13 -39.60 5.98 17.91
N CYS A 14 -39.20 4.72 18.12
CA CYS A 14 -37.79 4.35 18.19
C CYS A 14 -37.19 4.57 16.80
N SER A 15 -36.39 5.62 16.65
CA SER A 15 -35.49 5.79 15.51
C SER A 15 -34.25 4.91 15.74
N ALA A 16 -34.42 3.60 15.62
CA ALA A 16 -33.29 2.70 15.41
C ALA A 16 -32.84 2.89 13.96
N PHE A 17 -31.82 3.72 13.76
CA PHE A 17 -31.02 3.62 12.54
C PHE A 17 -30.20 2.34 12.63
N ILE A 18 -30.85 1.24 12.25
CA ILE A 18 -30.13 0.03 11.82
C ILE A 18 -29.49 0.44 10.50
N GLY A 19 -28.23 0.86 10.56
CA GLY A 19 -27.39 0.92 9.38
C GLY A 19 -27.29 -0.50 8.84
N CYS A 20 -28.10 -0.83 7.83
CA CYS A 20 -27.92 -2.06 7.08
C CYS A 20 -26.52 -1.99 6.44
N SER A 21 -25.56 -2.69 7.02
CA SER A 21 -24.43 -3.20 6.25
C SER A 21 -25.03 -4.06 5.14
N VAL A 22 -25.07 -3.52 3.91
CA VAL A 22 -25.51 -4.27 2.71
C VAL A 22 -24.44 -5.28 2.30
N TYR A 23 -23.34 -5.41 3.05
CA TYR A 23 -22.27 -6.35 2.81
C TYR A 23 -22.16 -7.35 3.96
N ASP A 24 -22.76 -8.53 3.78
CA ASP A 24 -22.50 -9.73 4.57
C ASP A 24 -21.57 -10.64 3.75
N PRO A 25 -20.27 -10.73 4.08
CA PRO A 25 -19.34 -11.64 3.40
C PRO A 25 -19.77 -13.12 3.49
N GLY A 26 -20.62 -13.48 4.46
CA GLY A 26 -21.19 -14.82 4.62
C GLY A 26 -22.33 -15.14 3.65
N LEU A 27 -22.81 -14.17 2.86
CA LEU A 27 -23.83 -14.38 1.82
C LEU A 27 -23.25 -14.65 0.42
N ILE A 28 -21.92 -14.62 0.25
CA ILE A 28 -21.30 -15.30 -0.90
C ILE A 28 -21.34 -16.78 -0.59
N LYS A 29 -22.44 -17.43 -0.99
CA LYS A 29 -22.51 -18.88 -0.99
C LYS A 29 -21.44 -19.40 -1.94
N ASP A 30 -20.62 -20.32 -1.44
CA ASP A 30 -19.78 -21.24 -2.21
C ASP A 30 -20.68 -22.10 -3.13
N GLU A 31 -21.27 -21.52 -4.18
CA GLU A 31 -22.06 -22.26 -5.17
C GLU A 31 -21.16 -22.70 -6.33
N GLY A 32 -20.56 -23.87 -6.16
CA GLY A 32 -20.75 -24.95 -7.14
C GLY A 32 -19.96 -24.91 -8.44
N ASN A 33 -18.96 -24.04 -8.61
CA ASN A 33 -18.01 -24.15 -9.73
C ASN A 33 -16.57 -23.99 -9.23
N GLY A 34 -15.96 -25.08 -8.73
CA GLY A 34 -14.51 -25.20 -8.65
C GLY A 34 -13.73 -24.27 -7.71
N GLY A 35 -14.28 -23.80 -6.59
CA GLY A 35 -13.45 -23.40 -5.44
C GLY A 35 -12.68 -22.07 -5.52
N ARG A 36 -13.06 -21.13 -6.41
CA ARG A 36 -12.42 -19.80 -6.49
C ARG A 36 -12.66 -18.99 -5.20
N LYS A 37 -11.64 -18.85 -4.33
CA LYS A 37 -11.71 -18.07 -3.08
C LYS A 37 -10.83 -16.83 -3.14
N ILE A 38 -11.45 -15.75 -3.58
CA ILE A 38 -10.76 -14.49 -3.84
C ILE A 38 -10.54 -13.75 -2.51
N ASN A 39 -9.35 -13.18 -2.37
CA ASN A 39 -8.79 -12.67 -1.12
C ASN A 39 -8.67 -13.76 -0.03
N GLY A 40 -8.43 -15.00 -0.45
CA GLY A 40 -8.08 -16.09 0.46
C GLY A 40 -6.93 -15.66 1.37
N GLY A 41 -7.13 -15.76 2.68
CA GLY A 41 -6.15 -15.37 3.69
C GLY A 41 -6.50 -14.13 4.53
N LEU A 42 -7.54 -13.35 4.15
CA LEU A 42 -8.04 -12.30 5.04
C LEU A 42 -8.66 -12.92 6.31
N PRO A 43 -8.31 -12.44 7.52
CA PRO A 43 -9.02 -12.81 8.73
C PRO A 43 -10.52 -12.52 8.61
N PRO A 44 -11.43 -13.39 9.08
CA PRO A 44 -12.85 -13.09 9.04
C PRO A 44 -13.15 -11.88 9.91
N ARG A 45 -14.03 -10.99 9.44
CA ARG A 45 -14.51 -9.88 10.27
C ARG A 45 -15.19 -10.43 11.53
N PRO A 46 -14.86 -9.92 12.73
CA PRO A 46 -15.53 -10.35 13.95
C PRO A 46 -17.04 -10.10 13.86
N ASN A 47 -17.83 -11.07 14.34
CA ASN A 47 -19.27 -10.92 14.47
C ASN A 47 -19.63 -10.34 15.84
N VAL A 48 -19.04 -9.20 16.18
CA VAL A 48 -19.37 -8.42 17.37
C VAL A 48 -20.07 -7.14 16.94
N PRO A 49 -21.21 -6.74 17.54
CA PRO A 49 -21.82 -5.47 17.23
C PRO A 49 -20.88 -4.30 17.56
N ASP A 50 -20.67 -3.40 16.61
CA ASP A 50 -20.13 -2.06 16.85
C ASP A 50 -21.27 -1.19 17.39
N ASP A 51 -21.13 -0.73 18.64
CA ASP A 51 -22.13 0.11 19.30
C ASP A 51 -21.94 1.61 19.02
N GLY A 52 -20.90 1.97 18.25
CA GLY A 52 -20.56 3.32 17.85
C GLY A 52 -20.00 4.17 18.98
N THR A 53 -19.59 3.57 20.09
CA THR A 53 -19.05 4.29 21.26
C THR A 53 -17.53 4.24 21.37
N ASP A 54 -16.88 3.58 20.42
CA ASP A 54 -15.43 3.41 20.40
C ASP A 54 -14.71 4.74 20.16
N THR A 55 -13.74 5.02 21.03
CA THR A 55 -12.99 6.30 21.04
C THR A 55 -11.49 6.09 21.12
N GLY A 56 -11.02 4.84 21.20
CA GLY A 56 -9.60 4.53 21.28
C GLY A 56 -8.86 4.91 20.00
N THR A 57 -7.64 5.39 20.17
CA THR A 57 -6.70 5.66 19.08
C THR A 57 -5.38 4.97 19.33
N ALA A 58 -4.74 4.53 18.25
CA ALA A 58 -3.40 3.95 18.28
C ALA A 58 -2.68 4.26 16.97
N SER A 59 -1.38 4.53 17.05
CA SER A 59 -0.59 4.95 15.90
C SER A 59 0.73 4.21 15.82
N PHE A 60 1.14 3.87 14.61
CA PHE A 60 2.32 3.05 14.34
C PHE A 60 3.11 3.60 13.16
N ALA A 61 4.44 3.52 13.24
CA ALA A 61 5.35 3.79 12.14
C ALA A 61 5.91 2.47 11.60
N ILE A 62 5.86 2.32 10.28
CA ILE A 62 6.44 1.17 9.58
C ILE A 62 7.92 1.43 9.34
N THR A 63 8.76 0.71 10.10
CA THR A 63 10.21 0.95 10.17
C THR A 63 11.04 -0.09 9.44
N ASN A 64 10.43 -1.21 9.06
CA ASN A 64 11.10 -2.28 8.36
C ASN A 64 10.18 -2.80 7.25
N ILE A 65 10.54 -2.51 6.01
CA ILE A 65 9.95 -3.06 4.81
C ILE A 65 10.90 -4.12 4.27
N ILE A 66 10.35 -5.30 3.95
CA ILE A 66 11.15 -6.46 3.55
C ILE A 66 11.00 -6.67 2.05
N VAL A 67 12.01 -6.23 1.31
CA VAL A 67 12.06 -6.33 -0.16
C VAL A 67 12.75 -7.62 -0.58
N ASP A 68 13.81 -8.02 0.12
CA ASP A 68 14.50 -9.29 -0.10
C ASP A 68 13.72 -10.45 0.54
N GLN A 69 12.75 -10.98 -0.21
CA GLN A 69 11.85 -12.03 0.28
C GLN A 69 12.39 -13.45 0.07
N LYS A 70 13.34 -13.67 -0.86
CA LYS A 70 13.89 -15.00 -1.20
C LYS A 70 12.80 -16.04 -1.46
N ASP A 71 12.59 -17.01 -0.59
CA ASP A 71 11.50 -18.01 -0.70
C ASP A 71 10.26 -17.62 0.13
N ALA A 72 10.34 -16.55 0.93
CA ALA A 72 9.25 -16.11 1.80
C ALA A 72 8.07 -15.49 1.02
N TRP A 73 8.24 -15.09 -0.24
CA TRP A 73 7.15 -14.56 -1.07
C TRP A 73 5.96 -15.52 -1.14
N LYS A 74 6.22 -16.84 -1.04
CA LYS A 74 5.19 -17.89 -1.04
C LYS A 74 4.17 -17.75 0.10
N ASN A 75 4.53 -17.06 1.17
CA ASN A 75 3.71 -16.90 2.37
C ASN A 75 3.30 -15.44 2.60
N VAL A 76 3.51 -14.56 1.61
CA VAL A 76 3.29 -13.13 1.74
C VAL A 76 2.43 -12.66 0.58
N GLY A 77 1.23 -12.17 0.88
CA GLY A 77 0.25 -11.76 -0.11
C GLY A 77 -1.12 -12.31 0.21
N LEU A 78 -1.99 -12.29 -0.79
CA LEU A 78 -3.31 -12.90 -0.75
C LEU A 78 -3.49 -13.77 -1.99
N ASN A 79 -4.46 -14.67 -1.94
CA ASN A 79 -4.97 -15.31 -3.14
C ASN A 79 -5.91 -14.33 -3.86
N LEU A 80 -5.38 -13.56 -4.80
CA LEU A 80 -6.06 -12.49 -5.52
C LEU A 80 -6.88 -13.01 -6.68
N ASP A 81 -6.44 -14.06 -7.38
CA ASP A 81 -7.19 -14.61 -8.50
C ASP A 81 -8.18 -15.73 -8.14
N GLY A 82 -8.06 -16.26 -6.93
CA GLY A 82 -8.86 -17.33 -6.37
C GLY A 82 -8.41 -18.74 -6.79
N PHE A 83 -7.29 -18.89 -7.50
CA PHE A 83 -6.75 -20.17 -7.95
C PHE A 83 -5.62 -20.66 -7.03
N ASP A 84 -5.24 -21.92 -7.19
CA ASP A 84 -4.05 -22.52 -6.56
C ASP A 84 -3.25 -23.16 -7.68
N THR A 85 -2.50 -22.29 -8.35
CA THR A 85 -1.73 -22.57 -9.55
C THR A 85 -0.45 -23.28 -9.19
N THR A 86 -0.35 -24.54 -9.61
CA THR A 86 0.81 -25.40 -9.36
C THR A 86 1.30 -26.02 -10.67
N GLU A 87 2.50 -26.61 -10.67
CA GLU A 87 3.00 -27.35 -11.84
C GLU A 87 2.03 -28.47 -12.29
N THR A 88 1.31 -29.07 -11.34
CA THR A 88 0.33 -30.13 -11.60
C THR A 88 -1.08 -29.62 -11.90
N ASN A 89 -1.35 -28.35 -11.62
CA ASN A 89 -2.63 -27.66 -11.87
C ASN A 89 -2.35 -26.25 -12.42
N PRO A 90 -1.92 -26.12 -13.70
CA PRO A 90 -1.50 -24.84 -14.27
C PRO A 90 -2.71 -24.03 -14.76
N VAL A 91 -3.62 -23.70 -13.86
CA VAL A 91 -4.84 -22.92 -14.12
C VAL A 91 -4.80 -21.66 -13.27
N GLY A 92 -4.92 -20.49 -13.91
CA GLY A 92 -4.99 -19.18 -13.23
C GLY A 92 -6.08 -18.27 -13.82
N GLU A 93 -6.12 -17.02 -13.36
CA GLU A 93 -7.15 -16.04 -13.77
C GLU A 93 -7.16 -15.70 -15.25
N CYS A 94 -5.97 -15.64 -15.86
CA CYS A 94 -5.75 -15.01 -17.14
C CYS A 94 -4.57 -15.66 -17.86
N LYS A 95 -4.39 -15.28 -19.12
CA LYS A 95 -3.27 -15.69 -19.94
C LYS A 95 -2.07 -14.80 -19.63
N PRO A 96 -0.93 -15.36 -19.19
CA PRO A 96 0.28 -14.58 -19.05
C PRO A 96 0.69 -14.02 -20.43
N PRO A 97 1.20 -12.79 -20.51
CA PRO A 97 1.59 -12.20 -21.79
C PRO A 97 2.65 -13.02 -22.54
N ASP A 98 3.57 -13.67 -21.81
CA ASP A 98 4.50 -14.65 -22.37
C ASP A 98 4.03 -16.09 -22.12
N GLN A 99 3.30 -16.63 -23.10
CA GLN A 99 2.80 -18.01 -23.08
C GLN A 99 3.92 -19.08 -23.04
N SER A 100 5.17 -18.72 -23.34
CA SER A 100 6.29 -19.67 -23.30
C SER A 100 6.78 -19.98 -21.88
N GLN A 101 6.49 -19.09 -20.92
CA GLN A 101 6.83 -19.29 -19.50
C GLN A 101 5.83 -20.17 -18.76
N GLY A 102 4.66 -20.44 -19.36
CA GLY A 102 3.53 -21.06 -18.68
C GLY A 102 2.82 -20.09 -17.73
N VAL A 103 1.75 -20.58 -17.08
CA VAL A 103 1.03 -19.80 -16.07
C VAL A 103 1.95 -19.61 -14.85
N PRO A 104 2.07 -18.40 -14.30
CA PRO A 104 2.86 -18.15 -13.10
C PRO A 104 2.43 -19.07 -11.94
N LEU A 105 3.39 -19.51 -11.13
CA LEU A 105 3.12 -20.41 -10.00
C LEU A 105 2.80 -19.61 -8.75
N ASP A 106 1.81 -20.08 -8.00
CA ASP A 106 1.39 -19.44 -6.76
C ASP A 106 2.30 -19.86 -5.58
N GLY A 107 2.19 -19.09 -4.52
CA GLY A 107 2.67 -19.43 -3.19
C GLY A 107 1.80 -20.47 -2.49
N ASP A 108 2.02 -20.63 -1.19
CA ASP A 108 1.31 -21.61 -0.38
C ASP A 108 -0.18 -21.23 -0.27
N ASN A 109 -1.09 -22.15 -0.61
CA ASN A 109 -2.55 -21.94 -0.64
C ASN A 109 -3.03 -20.92 -1.70
N GLY A 110 -2.34 -20.85 -2.84
CA GLY A 110 -2.69 -19.95 -3.93
C GLY A 110 -2.34 -18.48 -3.68
N ILE A 111 -1.30 -18.19 -2.89
CA ILE A 111 -0.88 -16.81 -2.65
C ILE A 111 -0.23 -16.22 -3.91
N ASP A 112 -0.76 -15.10 -4.38
CA ASP A 112 -0.21 -14.36 -5.53
C ASP A 112 0.80 -13.31 -5.05
N ASN A 113 2.05 -13.42 -5.51
CA ASN A 113 3.09 -12.41 -5.24
C ASN A 113 4.23 -12.44 -6.29
N GLN A 114 3.89 -12.18 -7.55
CA GLN A 114 4.88 -12.11 -8.63
C GLN A 114 5.90 -10.99 -8.44
N ILE A 115 5.51 -9.87 -7.82
CA ILE A 115 6.47 -8.83 -7.49
C ILE A 115 7.54 -9.36 -6.54
N GLY A 116 7.16 -10.03 -5.45
CA GLY A 116 8.10 -10.65 -4.52
C GLY A 116 8.94 -11.76 -5.15
N GLN A 117 8.32 -12.61 -5.99
CA GLN A 117 8.98 -13.74 -6.62
C GLN A 117 10.01 -13.32 -7.68
N LYS A 118 9.70 -12.32 -8.50
CA LYS A 118 10.47 -12.00 -9.72
C LYS A 118 11.02 -10.58 -9.71
N LEU A 119 10.16 -9.58 -9.49
CA LEU A 119 10.55 -8.19 -9.68
C LEU A 119 11.50 -7.70 -8.58
N LEU A 120 11.23 -7.98 -7.32
CA LEU A 120 12.10 -7.54 -6.21
C LEU A 120 13.45 -8.25 -6.22
N VAL A 121 13.53 -9.47 -6.74
CA VAL A 121 14.80 -10.16 -6.99
C VAL A 121 15.64 -9.37 -8.01
N LEU A 122 15.02 -8.89 -9.09
CA LEU A 122 15.69 -8.05 -10.08
C LEU A 122 16.09 -6.69 -9.49
N VAL A 123 15.21 -6.03 -8.74
CA VAL A 123 15.51 -4.75 -8.09
C VAL A 123 16.70 -4.88 -7.15
N ASN A 124 16.75 -5.92 -6.30
CA ASN A 124 17.86 -6.14 -5.38
C ASN A 124 19.18 -6.44 -6.10
N ALA A 125 19.12 -7.07 -7.28
CA ALA A 125 20.31 -7.31 -8.11
C ALA A 125 20.83 -6.02 -8.78
N LEU A 126 19.94 -5.12 -9.19
CA LEU A 126 20.27 -3.86 -9.86
C LEU A 126 20.65 -2.73 -8.90
N ILE A 127 20.05 -2.71 -7.71
CA ILE A 127 20.22 -1.68 -6.68
C ILE A 127 20.64 -2.35 -5.36
N PRO A 128 21.91 -2.75 -5.22
CA PRO A 128 22.39 -3.38 -4.00
C PRO A 128 22.18 -2.47 -2.79
N GLY A 129 21.57 -3.01 -1.73
CA GLY A 129 21.33 -2.25 -0.50
C GLY A 129 20.00 -1.49 -0.48
N PHE A 130 19.16 -1.62 -1.51
CA PHE A 130 17.86 -0.94 -1.60
C PHE A 130 17.03 -1.03 -0.31
N GLN A 131 16.87 -2.24 0.24
CA GLN A 131 16.15 -2.43 1.50
C GLN A 131 16.79 -1.72 2.69
N VAL A 132 18.12 -1.64 2.74
CA VAL A 132 18.83 -0.99 3.86
C VAL A 132 18.56 0.51 3.81
N HIS A 133 18.73 1.14 2.66
CA HIS A 133 18.45 2.57 2.49
C HIS A 133 16.97 2.88 2.73
N LEU A 134 16.06 2.02 2.24
CA LEU A 134 14.63 2.13 2.48
C LEU A 134 14.31 2.18 3.97
N ASN A 135 14.83 1.22 4.72
CA ASN A 135 14.58 1.13 6.15
C ASN A 135 15.28 2.25 6.93
N ASP A 136 16.44 2.71 6.47
CA ASP A 136 17.14 3.83 7.10
C ASP A 136 16.40 5.16 6.88
N ALA A 137 15.85 5.41 5.68
CA ALA A 137 14.98 6.56 5.43
C ALA A 137 13.72 6.51 6.30
N HIS A 138 13.05 5.36 6.36
CA HIS A 138 11.88 5.15 7.21
C HIS A 138 12.19 5.33 8.71
N LYS A 139 13.38 4.91 9.18
CA LYS A 139 13.80 5.15 10.56
C LYS A 139 14.04 6.63 10.82
N ARG A 140 14.63 7.37 9.87
CA ARG A 140 14.84 8.82 10.02
C ARG A 140 13.55 9.65 10.01
N GLY A 141 12.43 9.10 9.52
CA GLY A 141 11.18 9.84 9.37
C GLY A 141 10.92 10.33 7.94
N GLU A 142 11.83 10.04 7.02
CA GLU A 142 11.81 10.54 5.64
C GLU A 142 10.89 9.67 4.78
N GLY A 143 9.61 10.00 4.71
CA GLY A 143 8.64 9.22 3.93
C GLY A 143 8.19 7.92 4.61
N THR A 144 8.38 7.83 5.93
CA THR A 144 7.89 6.70 6.74
C THR A 144 6.39 6.52 6.58
N ILE A 145 5.95 5.29 6.35
CA ILE A 145 4.52 4.97 6.31
C ILE A 145 4.01 4.94 7.75
N LEU A 146 2.95 5.69 8.03
CA LEU A 146 2.33 5.78 9.34
C LEU A 146 0.92 5.23 9.26
N TRP A 147 0.52 4.51 10.30
CA TRP A 147 -0.84 4.03 10.50
C TRP A 147 -1.43 4.75 11.68
N GLU A 148 -2.66 5.23 11.52
CA GLU A 148 -3.49 5.71 12.61
C GLU A 148 -4.78 4.90 12.62
N ILE A 149 -5.12 4.38 13.79
CA ILE A 149 -6.38 3.71 14.08
C ILE A 149 -7.16 4.61 15.00
N SER A 150 -8.44 4.78 14.71
CA SER A 150 -9.39 5.53 15.51
C SER A 150 -10.72 4.80 15.55
N GLU A 151 -11.57 5.17 16.50
CA GLU A 151 -12.83 4.46 16.76
C GLU A 151 -12.55 2.98 17.08
N TRP A 152 -11.47 2.68 17.83
CA TRP A 152 -11.12 1.32 18.24
C TRP A 152 -11.50 1.04 19.69
N ASN A 153 -12.09 -0.13 19.94
CA ASN A 153 -12.48 -0.59 21.28
C ASN A 153 -11.31 -1.05 22.18
N GLY A 154 -10.09 -1.06 21.64
CA GLY A 154 -8.86 -1.43 22.38
C GLY A 154 -8.66 -2.94 22.55
N THR A 155 -9.43 -3.78 21.87
CA THR A 155 -9.36 -5.24 21.98
C THR A 155 -8.85 -5.89 20.69
N ALA A 156 -8.51 -7.18 20.79
CA ALA A 156 -8.09 -7.99 19.64
C ALA A 156 -9.20 -8.21 18.60
N ASN A 157 -10.46 -7.90 18.93
CA ASN A 157 -11.60 -8.15 18.06
C ASN A 157 -12.50 -6.92 18.02
N ASP A 158 -12.46 -6.22 16.91
CA ASP A 158 -13.28 -5.05 16.63
C ASP A 158 -13.85 -5.17 15.23
N SER A 159 -15.17 -5.20 15.12
CA SER A 159 -15.83 -5.40 13.83
C SER A 159 -15.80 -4.15 12.96
N LYS A 160 -15.45 -2.98 13.50
CA LYS A 160 -15.35 -1.75 12.72
C LYS A 160 -14.42 -0.73 13.38
N VAL A 161 -13.38 -0.36 12.66
CA VAL A 161 -12.47 0.74 13.02
C VAL A 161 -12.29 1.69 11.84
N ARG A 162 -11.86 2.91 12.14
CA ARG A 162 -11.37 3.85 11.13
C ARG A 162 -9.85 3.78 11.09
N ILE A 163 -9.30 3.55 9.91
CA ILE A 163 -7.87 3.43 9.69
C ILE A 163 -7.44 4.47 8.66
N THR A 164 -6.42 5.24 8.99
CA THR A 164 -5.77 6.18 8.08
C THR A 164 -4.32 5.79 7.89
N ILE A 165 -3.86 5.85 6.64
CA ILE A 165 -2.45 5.72 6.30
C ILE A 165 -1.91 7.08 5.88
N TYR A 166 -0.76 7.43 6.44
CA TYR A 166 -0.03 8.64 6.09
C TYR A 166 1.37 8.31 5.62
N VAL A 167 1.98 9.27 4.93
CA VAL A 167 3.41 9.32 4.65
C VAL A 167 4.01 10.49 5.43
N ALA A 168 5.03 10.22 6.23
CA ALA A 168 5.76 11.22 7.01
C ALA A 168 6.57 12.16 6.09
N ALA A 169 6.57 13.44 6.41
CA ALA A 169 7.51 14.40 5.85
C ALA A 169 8.87 14.24 6.50
N ASP A 170 8.87 14.09 7.83
CA ASP A 170 10.04 13.99 8.67
C ASP A 170 9.65 13.42 10.05
N GLY A 171 10.64 13.07 10.88
CA GLY A 171 10.43 12.54 12.22
C GLY A 171 11.53 12.94 13.20
N THR A 172 11.21 12.91 14.50
CA THR A 172 12.14 13.30 15.55
C THR A 172 11.92 12.58 16.87
N SER A 173 12.96 12.57 17.72
CA SER A 173 12.88 12.18 19.12
C SER A 173 12.47 13.32 20.08
N LEU A 174 12.31 14.56 19.56
CA LEU A 174 11.88 15.71 20.35
C LEU A 174 10.34 15.81 20.46
N PRO A 175 9.79 16.45 21.49
CA PRO A 175 8.39 16.86 21.54
C PRO A 175 8.01 17.77 20.36
N ALA A 176 6.75 17.70 19.93
CA ALA A 176 6.27 18.51 18.81
C ALA A 176 6.36 20.03 19.03
N ASP A 177 6.29 20.49 20.28
CA ASP A 177 6.41 21.91 20.64
C ASP A 177 7.88 22.40 20.76
N GLU A 178 8.86 21.50 20.63
CA GLU A 178 10.29 21.82 20.61
C GLU A 178 10.87 21.91 19.19
N VAL A 179 10.08 21.63 18.16
CA VAL A 179 10.49 21.71 16.76
C VAL A 179 9.57 22.63 15.95
N HIS A 180 10.04 23.05 14.79
CA HIS A 180 9.24 23.68 13.76
C HIS A 180 9.63 23.17 12.37
N TRP A 181 8.69 23.23 11.44
CA TRP A 181 8.95 22.96 10.04
C TRP A 181 9.58 24.20 9.37
N ASP A 182 10.73 24.03 8.73
CA ASP A 182 11.30 25.09 7.88
C ASP A 182 10.94 24.87 6.40
N ASP A 183 10.11 25.76 5.85
CA ASP A 183 9.65 25.67 4.46
C ASP A 183 10.76 25.89 3.42
N ALA A 184 11.86 26.53 3.81
CA ALA A 184 12.99 26.81 2.92
C ALA A 184 13.85 25.55 2.72
N THR A 185 14.20 24.87 3.81
CA THR A 185 15.04 23.66 3.81
C THR A 185 14.23 22.37 3.75
N ARG A 186 12.92 22.42 4.03
CA ARG A 186 11.98 21.28 4.02
C ARG A 186 12.39 20.15 4.97
N GLN A 187 12.74 20.52 6.19
CA GLN A 187 13.14 19.63 7.29
C GLN A 187 12.65 20.19 8.61
N LEU A 188 12.61 19.35 9.64
CA LEU A 188 12.38 19.78 11.01
C LEU A 188 13.63 20.41 11.61
N LEU A 189 13.45 21.59 12.19
CA LEU A 189 14.46 22.30 12.94
C LEU A 189 14.07 22.40 14.41
N GLN A 190 15.06 22.42 15.28
CA GLN A 190 14.87 22.64 16.70
C GLN A 190 14.56 24.11 16.97
N ASN A 191 13.58 24.38 17.83
CA ASN A 191 13.18 25.74 18.22
C ASN A 191 14.27 26.50 18.99
N SER A 192 15.26 25.78 19.56
CA SER A 192 16.32 26.36 20.38
C SER A 192 17.40 27.07 19.59
N ASP A 193 17.79 26.52 18.44
CA ASP A 193 19.01 26.89 17.73
C ASP A 193 18.92 26.73 16.20
N ASP A 194 17.73 26.44 15.66
CA ASP A 194 17.47 26.24 14.23
C ASP A 194 18.35 25.15 13.59
N MET A 195 18.91 24.24 14.39
CA MET A 195 19.65 23.07 13.90
C MET A 195 18.68 21.96 13.51
N PRO A 196 19.06 21.06 12.58
CA PRO A 196 18.24 19.89 12.24
C PRO A 196 17.82 19.12 13.50
N ALA A 197 16.55 18.71 13.55
CA ALA A 197 16.04 17.90 14.64
C ALA A 197 16.74 16.52 14.66
N PRO A 198 16.99 15.95 15.85
CA PRO A 198 17.51 14.59 15.93
C PRO A 198 16.47 13.60 15.40
N PRO A 199 16.89 12.46 14.80
CA PRO A 199 15.98 11.45 14.28
C PRO A 199 15.16 10.78 15.41
N PRO A 200 14.08 10.07 15.08
CA PRO A 200 13.31 9.28 16.07
C PRO A 200 14.18 8.30 16.86
N ASP A 201 13.88 8.12 18.14
CA ASP A 201 14.65 7.25 19.03
C ASP A 201 14.11 5.81 19.06
N TYR A 202 14.90 4.89 18.52
CA TYR A 202 14.63 3.44 18.54
C TYR A 202 15.52 2.66 19.53
N SER A 203 16.34 3.35 20.32
CA SER A 203 17.28 2.70 21.26
C SER A 203 16.56 2.03 22.44
N SER A 204 15.31 2.40 22.69
CA SER A 204 14.46 1.85 23.75
C SER A 204 13.01 1.68 23.26
N PRO A 205 12.24 0.70 23.77
CA PRO A 205 10.80 0.61 23.56
C PRO A 205 10.03 1.88 23.97
N SER A 206 10.57 2.66 24.90
CA SER A 206 10.01 3.94 25.36
C SER A 206 10.61 5.16 24.65
N GLY A 207 11.45 4.97 23.63
CA GLY A 207 12.02 6.07 22.85
C GLY A 207 10.92 6.88 22.18
N ARG A 208 11.08 8.20 22.13
CA ARG A 208 10.12 9.09 21.48
C ARG A 208 10.28 9.03 19.97
N ARG A 209 9.16 8.88 19.28
CA ARG A 209 9.07 8.75 17.83
C ARG A 209 7.89 9.57 17.34
N THR A 210 8.14 10.86 17.15
CA THR A 210 7.14 11.83 16.69
C THR A 210 7.34 12.07 15.21
N PHE A 211 6.29 11.90 14.40
CA PHE A 211 6.33 12.06 12.96
C PHE A 211 5.36 13.13 12.50
N PHE A 212 5.77 13.90 11.50
CA PHE A 212 4.98 14.99 10.95
C PHE A 212 4.52 14.62 9.56
N VAL A 213 3.21 14.69 9.33
CA VAL A 213 2.60 14.16 8.10
C VAL A 213 2.80 15.12 6.92
N ARG A 214 3.10 14.60 5.72
CA ARG A 214 3.18 15.40 4.48
C ARG A 214 1.84 16.08 4.17
N ALA A 215 1.88 17.32 3.70
CA ALA A 215 0.70 18.05 3.26
C ALA A 215 -0.07 17.31 2.15
N SER A 216 0.64 16.63 1.24
CA SER A 216 0.03 15.82 0.17
C SER A 216 -0.73 14.59 0.64
N ASN A 217 -0.75 14.25 1.92
CA ASN A 217 -1.66 13.21 2.41
C ASN A 217 -3.12 13.68 2.43
N PHE A 218 -3.37 14.99 2.33
CA PHE A 218 -4.69 15.58 2.51
C PHE A 218 -5.26 16.20 1.24
N THR A 219 -6.60 16.19 1.13
CA THR A 219 -7.33 16.98 0.15
C THR A 219 -7.05 18.47 0.32
N THR A 220 -6.90 19.21 -0.77
CA THR A 220 -6.83 20.67 -0.74
C THR A 220 -8.20 21.27 -0.37
N GLY A 221 -8.23 22.24 0.53
CA GLY A 221 -9.45 22.94 0.94
C GLY A 221 -9.54 23.25 2.45
N GLY A 222 -10.65 23.83 2.89
CA GLY A 222 -10.84 24.28 4.27
C GLY A 222 -11.07 23.18 5.31
N SER A 223 -11.24 21.92 4.89
CA SER A 223 -11.34 20.75 5.77
C SER A 223 -10.51 19.60 5.19
N PRO A 224 -9.20 19.53 5.50
CA PRO A 224 -8.31 18.53 4.94
C PRO A 224 -8.78 17.12 5.35
N THR A 225 -9.01 16.26 4.36
CA THR A 225 -9.36 14.84 4.57
C THR A 225 -8.21 13.97 4.06
N PRO A 226 -7.77 12.94 4.79
CA PRO A 226 -6.73 12.03 4.33
C PRO A 226 -7.13 11.28 3.05
N PHE A 227 -6.18 11.03 2.14
CA PHE A 227 -6.44 10.29 0.90
C PHE A 227 -6.54 8.77 1.09
N LEU A 228 -5.74 8.21 1.99
CA LEU A 228 -5.71 6.79 2.31
C LEU A 228 -6.48 6.56 3.62
N LEU A 229 -7.80 6.56 3.51
CA LEU A 229 -8.73 6.40 4.63
C LEU A 229 -9.66 5.22 4.35
N ASP A 230 -9.74 4.31 5.31
CA ASP A 230 -10.74 3.25 5.35
C ASP A 230 -11.63 3.44 6.58
N THR A 231 -12.90 3.74 6.35
CA THR A 231 -13.91 3.90 7.42
C THR A 231 -14.63 2.61 7.77
N ASN A 232 -14.25 1.51 7.13
CA ASN A 232 -14.84 0.19 7.32
C ASN A 232 -13.75 -0.88 7.55
N GLY A 233 -12.59 -0.47 8.08
CA GLY A 233 -11.56 -1.38 8.57
C GLY A 233 -12.08 -2.22 9.73
N TYR A 234 -11.30 -3.22 10.15
CA TYR A 234 -11.64 -4.05 11.31
C TYR A 234 -10.38 -4.66 11.92
N VAL A 235 -10.48 -5.17 13.15
CA VAL A 235 -9.43 -5.92 13.83
C VAL A 235 -9.96 -7.31 14.15
N SER A 236 -9.30 -8.37 13.68
CA SER A 236 -9.69 -9.76 13.92
C SER A 236 -8.52 -10.54 14.51
N ASP A 237 -8.71 -11.11 15.69
CA ASP A 237 -7.68 -11.83 16.45
C ASP A 237 -6.32 -11.09 16.51
N GLY A 238 -6.39 -9.77 16.76
CA GLY A 238 -5.24 -8.88 16.85
C GLY A 238 -4.61 -8.51 15.50
N THR A 239 -5.24 -8.87 14.38
CA THR A 239 -4.84 -8.48 13.04
C THR A 239 -5.78 -7.41 12.51
N MET A 240 -5.24 -6.21 12.32
CA MET A 240 -5.94 -5.12 11.65
C MET A 240 -5.97 -5.36 10.14
N VAL A 241 -7.12 -5.07 9.53
CA VAL A 241 -7.34 -5.16 8.09
C VAL A 241 -7.80 -3.81 7.56
N PHE A 242 -6.98 -3.23 6.69
CA PHE A 242 -7.25 -2.00 5.95
C PHE A 242 -7.50 -2.33 4.48
N ARG A 243 -8.60 -1.83 3.91
CA ARG A 243 -8.87 -1.90 2.47
C ARG A 243 -8.26 -0.69 1.78
N TYR A 244 -7.34 -0.95 0.86
CA TYR A 244 -6.70 0.09 0.06
C TYR A 244 -7.72 0.77 -0.87
N PRO A 245 -7.90 2.11 -0.79
CA PRO A 245 -8.79 2.80 -1.70
C PRO A 245 -8.21 2.79 -3.13
N SER A 246 -8.92 2.17 -4.07
CA SER A 246 -8.46 2.01 -5.46
C SER A 246 -8.04 3.33 -6.11
N GLY A 247 -6.91 3.30 -6.83
CA GLY A 247 -6.39 4.45 -7.57
C GLY A 247 -5.77 5.56 -6.72
N LYS A 248 -5.73 5.42 -5.39
CA LYS A 248 -4.93 6.29 -4.52
C LYS A 248 -3.46 5.90 -4.59
N THR A 249 -2.58 6.87 -4.35
CA THR A 249 -1.13 6.65 -4.37
C THR A 249 -0.61 6.56 -2.94
N LEU A 250 0.09 5.47 -2.63
CA LEU A 250 0.95 5.33 -1.47
C LEU A 250 2.38 5.53 -1.91
N ILE A 251 3.13 6.35 -1.19
CA ILE A 251 4.51 6.68 -1.54
C ILE A 251 5.41 5.93 -0.58
N ILE A 252 6.29 5.09 -1.12
CA ILE A 252 7.35 4.41 -0.37
C ILE A 252 8.66 5.13 -0.68
N ASN A 253 9.31 5.72 0.31
CA ASN A 253 10.51 6.53 0.10
C ASN A 253 11.77 5.78 0.55
N GLU A 254 12.74 5.66 -0.36
CA GLU A 254 14.03 5.03 -0.09
C GLU A 254 15.13 6.04 0.28
N GLY A 255 14.81 7.34 0.26
CA GLY A 255 15.76 8.43 0.52
C GLY A 255 16.40 8.98 -0.77
N GLU A 256 16.81 8.13 -1.71
CA GLU A 256 17.31 8.56 -3.04
C GLU A 256 16.31 8.33 -4.17
N GLY A 257 15.28 7.50 -3.94
CA GLY A 257 14.18 7.25 -4.86
C GLY A 257 12.86 7.12 -4.11
N SER A 258 11.76 7.14 -4.85
CA SER A 258 10.43 6.89 -4.29
C SER A 258 9.62 5.96 -5.18
N LEU A 259 8.85 5.05 -4.61
CA LEU A 259 7.93 4.18 -5.32
C LEU A 259 6.50 4.67 -5.09
N ASN A 260 5.85 5.11 -6.17
CA ASN A 260 4.44 5.49 -6.16
C ASN A 260 3.59 4.25 -6.42
N LEU A 261 3.06 3.65 -5.37
CA LEU A 261 2.19 2.49 -5.45
C LEU A 261 0.74 2.93 -5.67
N ARG A 262 0.15 2.49 -6.79
CA ARG A 262 -1.28 2.60 -7.05
C ARG A 262 -1.83 1.20 -7.25
N LEU A 263 -2.49 0.70 -6.21
CA LEU A 263 -3.06 -0.64 -6.24
C LEU A 263 -4.55 -0.59 -6.58
N SER A 264 -5.00 -1.60 -7.30
CA SER A 264 -6.39 -2.01 -7.35
C SER A 264 -6.60 -3.18 -6.38
N GLU A 265 -7.77 -3.18 -5.73
CA GLU A 265 -8.19 -4.26 -4.81
C GLU A 265 -7.14 -4.59 -3.74
N GLY A 266 -6.42 -3.56 -3.27
CA GLY A 266 -5.34 -3.73 -2.31
C GLY A 266 -5.86 -3.88 -0.88
N PHE A 267 -5.03 -4.51 -0.06
CA PHE A 267 -5.21 -4.63 1.38
C PHE A 267 -3.89 -4.38 2.09
N LEU A 268 -3.98 -3.83 3.29
CA LEU A 268 -2.87 -3.86 4.23
C LEU A 268 -3.33 -4.57 5.50
N LEU A 269 -2.51 -5.53 5.94
CA LEU A 269 -2.76 -6.29 7.16
C LEU A 269 -1.65 -6.04 8.15
N ALA A 270 -2.00 -5.75 9.41
CA ALA A 270 -1.04 -5.53 10.47
C ALA A 270 -1.44 -6.33 11.72
N LYS A 271 -0.64 -7.34 12.06
CA LYS A 271 -0.78 -8.10 13.30
C LYS A 271 -0.07 -7.38 14.42
N PHE A 272 -0.82 -7.05 15.47
CA PHE A 272 -0.27 -6.45 16.66
C PHE A 272 0.49 -7.47 17.51
N ALA A 273 1.51 -6.99 18.21
CA ALA A 273 2.03 -7.69 19.37
C ALA A 273 0.94 -7.81 20.46
N PRO A 274 1.03 -8.79 21.39
CA PRO A 274 0.00 -9.00 22.41
C PRO A 274 -0.30 -7.81 23.32
N ASP A 275 0.61 -6.83 23.40
CA ASP A 275 0.45 -5.60 24.18
C ASP A 275 -0.12 -4.42 23.37
N PHE A 276 -0.36 -4.62 22.06
CA PHE A 276 -0.81 -3.62 21.10
C PHE A 276 0.12 -2.41 20.93
N LYS A 277 1.42 -2.54 21.28
CA LYS A 277 2.40 -1.45 21.19
C LYS A 277 3.32 -1.52 19.98
N SER A 278 3.19 -2.57 19.17
CA SER A 278 3.93 -2.72 17.92
C SER A 278 3.16 -3.58 16.94
N ILE A 279 3.51 -3.46 15.68
CA ILE A 279 3.10 -4.39 14.63
C ILE A 279 4.18 -5.47 14.56
N SER A 280 3.86 -6.69 15.00
CA SER A 280 4.81 -7.81 15.00
C SER A 280 5.07 -8.35 13.60
N SER A 281 4.10 -8.21 12.72
CA SER A 281 4.16 -8.63 11.31
C SER A 281 2.99 -8.04 10.56
N GLY A 282 3.21 -7.62 9.33
CA GLY A 282 2.15 -7.21 8.42
C GLY A 282 2.58 -7.38 6.98
N PHE A 283 1.66 -7.15 6.06
CA PHE A 283 1.98 -7.05 4.64
C PHE A 283 0.99 -6.17 3.89
N LEU A 284 1.47 -5.57 2.80
CA LEU A 284 0.68 -4.96 1.75
C LEU A 284 0.43 -6.02 0.68
N ALA A 285 -0.82 -6.18 0.25
CA ALA A 285 -1.17 -7.03 -0.87
C ALA A 285 -2.09 -6.30 -1.86
N GLY A 286 -2.12 -6.73 -3.12
CA GLY A 286 -3.06 -6.21 -4.11
C GLY A 286 -2.65 -6.47 -5.54
N ARG A 287 -3.37 -5.88 -6.47
CA ARG A 287 -3.08 -5.91 -7.90
C ARG A 287 -2.40 -4.59 -8.27
N PHE A 288 -1.22 -4.64 -8.89
CA PHE A 288 -0.50 -3.47 -9.37
C PHE A 288 -0.57 -3.44 -10.90
N PRO A 289 -1.47 -2.63 -11.50
CA PRO A 289 -1.60 -2.55 -12.95
C PRO A 289 -0.24 -2.25 -13.60
N VAL A 290 0.07 -2.95 -14.69
CA VAL A 290 1.35 -2.78 -15.37
C VAL A 290 1.55 -1.33 -15.79
N THR A 291 0.49 -0.66 -16.26
CA THR A 291 0.55 0.76 -16.63
C THR A 291 0.99 1.66 -15.48
N ASP A 292 0.46 1.44 -14.27
CA ASP A 292 0.82 2.22 -13.09
C ASP A 292 2.23 1.86 -12.60
N LEU A 293 2.65 0.59 -12.70
CA LEU A 293 4.01 0.16 -12.36
C LEU A 293 5.06 0.82 -13.27
N LEU A 294 4.77 0.93 -14.57
CA LEU A 294 5.65 1.60 -15.53
C LEU A 294 5.69 3.12 -15.36
N GLU A 295 4.60 3.73 -14.89
CA GLU A 295 4.62 5.13 -14.44
C GLU A 295 5.49 5.30 -13.20
N ALA A 296 5.38 4.38 -12.23
CA ALA A 296 6.14 4.41 -10.99
C ALA A 296 7.65 4.16 -11.18
N GLY A 297 8.04 3.44 -12.24
CA GLY A 297 9.43 3.09 -12.50
C GLY A 297 10.38 4.29 -12.58
N GLY A 298 9.93 5.43 -13.10
CA GLY A 298 10.76 6.64 -13.16
C GLY A 298 11.18 7.14 -11.77
N SER A 299 10.28 7.03 -10.79
CA SER A 299 10.50 7.50 -9.43
C SER A 299 11.52 6.65 -8.65
N ILE A 300 11.73 5.39 -9.03
CA ILE A 300 12.76 4.49 -8.48
C ILE A 300 14.01 4.38 -9.37
N GLY A 301 14.16 5.27 -10.36
CA GLY A 301 15.38 5.35 -11.16
C GLY A 301 15.44 4.48 -12.41
N ILE A 302 14.30 3.96 -12.86
CA ILE A 302 14.20 3.29 -14.16
C ILE A 302 14.09 4.35 -15.26
N CYS A 303 15.25 4.79 -15.75
CA CYS A 303 15.36 5.89 -16.72
C CYS A 303 15.85 5.41 -18.09
N GLY A 304 15.56 6.19 -19.14
CA GLY A 304 16.17 6.00 -20.46
C GLY A 304 15.99 4.59 -21.03
N CYS A 305 17.06 3.98 -21.55
CA CYS A 305 16.97 2.65 -22.20
C CYS A 305 16.80 1.48 -21.22
N ALA A 306 17.17 1.66 -19.94
CA ALA A 306 16.85 0.68 -18.91
C ALA A 306 15.33 0.51 -18.76
N ARG A 307 14.57 1.59 -19.01
CA ARG A 307 13.10 1.56 -19.06
C ARG A 307 12.58 0.63 -20.17
N CYS A 308 13.16 0.62 -21.37
CA CYS A 308 12.70 -0.28 -22.43
C CYS A 308 12.93 -1.75 -22.07
N VAL A 309 14.08 -2.07 -21.46
CA VAL A 309 14.37 -3.44 -21.00
C VAL A 309 13.40 -3.82 -19.89
N ILE A 310 13.16 -2.94 -18.92
CA ILE A 310 12.25 -3.24 -17.81
C ILE A 310 10.80 -3.26 -18.27
N GLU A 311 10.37 -2.42 -19.21
CA GLU A 311 9.04 -2.45 -19.82
C GLU A 311 8.77 -3.82 -20.45
N ASP A 312 9.67 -4.27 -21.32
CA ASP A 312 9.52 -5.58 -21.99
C ASP A 312 9.50 -6.73 -20.99
N ASN A 313 10.26 -6.64 -19.88
CA ASN A 313 10.28 -7.68 -18.85
C ASN A 313 9.11 -7.58 -17.86
N VAL A 314 8.61 -6.39 -17.53
CA VAL A 314 7.52 -6.23 -16.54
C VAL A 314 6.20 -6.70 -17.15
N TYR A 315 5.96 -6.42 -18.44
CA TYR A 315 4.77 -6.95 -19.11
C TYR A 315 4.73 -8.47 -19.08
N THR A 316 5.86 -9.16 -19.25
CA THR A 316 5.88 -10.63 -19.24
C THR A 316 5.70 -11.23 -17.85
N LEU A 317 5.78 -10.42 -16.79
CA LEU A 317 5.57 -10.85 -15.40
C LEU A 317 4.12 -10.69 -14.91
N ALA A 318 3.21 -10.12 -15.72
CA ALA A 318 1.81 -10.00 -15.34
C ALA A 318 1.16 -11.38 -15.17
N ASP A 319 0.48 -11.57 -14.04
CA ASP A 319 -0.12 -12.84 -13.60
C ASP A 319 -1.59 -12.75 -13.26
N VAL A 320 -2.08 -11.54 -12.99
CA VAL A 320 -3.45 -11.30 -12.58
C VAL A 320 -4.08 -10.21 -13.43
N LEU A 321 -5.41 -10.15 -13.42
CA LEU A 321 -6.15 -9.03 -13.98
C LEU A 321 -6.00 -7.80 -13.07
N SER A 322 -6.15 -6.60 -13.63
CA SER A 322 -6.13 -5.35 -12.87
C SER A 322 -7.39 -5.15 -12.02
N ALA A 323 -8.46 -5.89 -12.29
CA ALA A 323 -9.64 -5.95 -11.46
C ALA A 323 -10.28 -7.34 -11.54
N GLU A 324 -10.68 -7.89 -10.40
CA GLU A 324 -11.39 -9.17 -10.32
C GLU A 324 -12.66 -9.17 -11.19
N SER A 325 -13.38 -8.05 -11.17
CA SER A 325 -14.63 -7.86 -11.94
C SER A 325 -14.44 -7.95 -13.46
N SER A 326 -13.20 -7.88 -13.95
CA SER A 326 -12.88 -8.08 -15.36
C SER A 326 -12.88 -9.55 -15.77
N TYR A 327 -12.80 -10.50 -14.83
CA TYR A 327 -12.73 -11.93 -15.12
C TYR A 327 -14.03 -12.45 -15.76
N ASP A 328 -13.94 -12.98 -16.98
CA ASP A 328 -15.07 -13.48 -17.76
C ASP A 328 -15.44 -14.95 -17.50
N GLY A 329 -14.73 -15.63 -16.59
CA GLY A 329 -14.93 -17.04 -16.28
C GLY A 329 -14.17 -18.01 -17.20
N THR A 330 -13.44 -17.51 -18.20
CA THR A 330 -12.80 -18.35 -19.21
C THR A 330 -11.29 -18.44 -19.09
N GLY A 331 -10.66 -17.50 -18.38
CA GLY A 331 -9.21 -17.41 -18.28
C GLY A 331 -8.51 -17.06 -19.59
N ASN A 332 -9.25 -16.59 -20.60
CA ASN A 332 -8.70 -16.29 -21.93
C ASN A 332 -8.22 -14.86 -22.12
N GLN A 333 -8.46 -13.99 -21.15
CA GLN A 333 -8.06 -12.59 -21.14
C GLN A 333 -6.57 -12.49 -20.82
N ASP A 334 -5.87 -11.50 -21.37
CA ASP A 334 -4.47 -11.28 -21.05
C ASP A 334 -4.32 -10.65 -19.66
N CYS A 335 -3.35 -11.11 -18.88
CA CYS A 335 -3.02 -10.49 -17.60
C CYS A 335 -2.45 -9.08 -17.82
N ASP A 336 -2.93 -8.11 -17.05
CA ASP A 336 -2.57 -6.69 -17.17
C ASP A 336 -2.12 -6.06 -15.84
N ALA A 337 -1.97 -6.86 -14.79
CA ALA A 337 -1.44 -6.46 -13.50
C ALA A 337 -0.49 -7.51 -12.92
N LEU A 338 0.36 -7.06 -12.00
CA LEU A 338 1.18 -7.94 -11.17
C LEU A 338 0.58 -8.04 -9.78
N SER A 339 0.54 -9.24 -9.22
CA SER A 339 0.27 -9.44 -7.81
C SER A 339 1.44 -8.94 -6.96
N ILE A 340 1.11 -8.21 -5.89
CA ILE A 340 2.09 -7.67 -4.95
C ILE A 340 1.86 -8.22 -3.55
N GLY A 341 2.95 -8.59 -2.88
CA GLY A 341 3.01 -8.87 -1.45
C GLY A 341 4.29 -8.25 -0.88
N ILE A 342 4.18 -7.24 -0.01
CA ILE A 342 5.33 -6.61 0.66
C ILE A 342 5.17 -6.75 2.17
N PRO A 343 5.99 -7.58 2.84
CA PRO A 343 5.97 -7.72 4.28
C PRO A 343 6.61 -6.53 4.98
N TYR A 344 6.13 -6.25 6.19
CA TYR A 344 6.67 -5.20 7.03
C TYR A 344 6.46 -5.47 8.51
N ASP A 345 7.17 -4.71 9.34
CA ASP A 345 6.90 -4.54 10.76
C ASP A 345 6.99 -3.06 11.16
N GLY A 346 6.51 -2.76 12.36
CA GLY A 346 6.40 -1.38 12.82
C GLY A 346 6.29 -1.25 14.32
N VAL A 347 6.43 0.00 14.78
CA VAL A 347 6.49 0.35 16.20
C VAL A 347 5.49 1.45 16.51
N ALA A 348 5.06 1.56 17.77
CA ALA A 348 4.24 2.70 18.20
C ALA A 348 4.91 4.05 17.86
N ALA A 349 4.08 5.02 17.50
CA ALA A 349 4.49 6.35 17.06
C ALA A 349 3.49 7.42 17.50
N ASP A 350 3.99 8.65 17.67
CA ASP A 350 3.17 9.85 17.80
C ASP A 350 3.06 10.50 16.41
N ILE A 351 1.85 10.84 15.96
CA ILE A 351 1.60 11.40 14.63
C ILE A 351 1.05 12.82 14.78
N GLU A 352 1.73 13.77 14.15
CA GLU A 352 1.37 15.17 14.11
C GLU A 352 0.84 15.56 12.72
N THR A 353 -0.43 15.94 12.67
CA THR A 353 -1.10 16.36 11.42
C THR A 353 -1.34 17.87 11.37
N VAL A 354 -1.50 18.53 12.52
CA VAL A 354 -1.78 19.96 12.62
C VAL A 354 -0.96 20.63 13.73
N ASP A 355 -0.73 21.92 13.60
CA ASP A 355 -0.17 22.78 14.63
C ASP A 355 -1.22 23.13 15.71
N LYS A 356 -0.77 23.86 16.74
CA LYS A 356 -1.61 24.34 17.84
C LYS A 356 -2.76 25.27 17.42
N ASN A 357 -2.74 25.79 16.19
CA ASN A 357 -3.78 26.65 15.64
C ASN A 357 -4.75 25.88 14.72
N GLY A 358 -4.55 24.57 14.55
CA GLY A 358 -5.34 23.71 13.68
C GLY A 358 -4.96 23.80 12.20
N ALA A 359 -3.84 24.44 11.86
CA ALA A 359 -3.29 24.43 10.49
C ALA A 359 -2.43 23.19 10.29
N LEU A 360 -2.31 22.66 9.06
CA LEU A 360 -1.38 21.56 8.80
C LEU A 360 0.04 21.95 9.22
N PHE A 361 0.72 21.07 9.98
CA PHE A 361 2.06 21.37 10.50
C PHE A 361 3.08 21.53 9.36
N VAL A 362 3.01 20.61 8.38
CA VAL A 362 3.81 20.67 7.16
C VAL A 362 2.99 21.38 6.11
N THR A 363 3.43 22.57 5.72
CA THR A 363 2.76 23.41 4.70
C THR A 363 3.23 23.10 3.29
N ARG A 364 4.44 22.54 3.15
CA ARG A 364 5.02 22.08 1.88
C ARG A 364 5.74 20.78 2.07
N ASP A 365 5.54 19.87 1.14
CA ASP A 365 6.18 18.57 1.23
C ASP A 365 7.70 18.65 0.98
N PRO A 366 8.49 17.80 1.67
CA PRO A 366 9.86 17.53 1.24
C PRO A 366 9.83 17.04 -0.20
N ARG A 367 10.85 17.39 -0.97
CA ARG A 367 10.94 16.92 -2.36
C ARG A 367 11.02 15.40 -2.32
N LEU A 368 10.13 14.72 -3.03
CA LEU A 368 10.33 13.29 -3.27
C LEU A 368 11.54 13.16 -4.17
N PRO A 369 12.53 12.34 -3.78
CA PRO A 369 13.61 12.00 -4.67
C PRO A 369 13.02 11.42 -5.96
N ASP A 370 13.44 11.98 -7.09
CA ASP A 370 13.15 11.44 -8.41
C ASP A 370 14.49 11.19 -9.05
N PHE A 371 14.95 9.95 -8.91
CA PHE A 371 16.30 9.54 -9.29
C PHE A 371 16.61 9.89 -10.75
N CYS A 372 15.64 9.78 -11.66
CA CYS A 372 15.83 10.13 -13.07
C CYS A 372 15.99 11.63 -13.29
N VAL A 373 15.15 12.43 -12.62
CA VAL A 373 15.24 13.90 -12.70
C VAL A 373 16.52 14.40 -12.04
N ASP A 374 16.89 13.84 -10.90
CA ASP A 374 18.06 14.25 -10.11
C ASP A 374 19.38 13.91 -10.80
N MET A 375 19.42 12.82 -11.57
CA MET A 375 20.57 12.51 -12.44
C MET A 375 20.56 13.25 -13.79
N GLY A 376 19.57 14.12 -14.05
CA GLY A 376 19.45 14.84 -15.33
C GLY A 376 19.15 13.92 -16.52
N MET A 377 18.70 12.70 -16.27
CA MET A 377 18.37 11.71 -17.30
C MET A 377 16.96 11.96 -17.82
N THR A 378 16.83 12.93 -18.74
CA THR A 378 15.55 13.16 -19.42
C THR A 378 15.25 12.07 -20.45
N ASN A 379 13.95 11.81 -20.70
CA ASN A 379 13.43 10.79 -21.62
C ASN A 379 13.91 10.91 -23.10
N LEU A 380 14.69 11.94 -23.46
CA LEU A 380 15.13 12.17 -24.85
C LEU A 380 16.29 11.27 -25.32
N ASN A 381 17.00 10.55 -24.43
CA ASN A 381 18.20 9.80 -24.84
C ASN A 381 17.91 8.44 -25.52
N CYS A 382 16.65 8.00 -25.62
CA CYS A 382 16.29 6.74 -26.28
C CYS A 382 16.13 6.83 -27.81
N MET A 383 16.20 8.04 -28.40
CA MET A 383 16.06 8.23 -29.85
C MET A 383 17.38 8.22 -30.63
N MET A 384 18.54 8.03 -29.98
CA MET A 384 19.80 7.91 -30.70
C MET A 384 19.97 6.51 -31.31
N PRO A 385 20.20 6.38 -32.64
CA PRO A 385 20.33 5.10 -33.33
C PRO A 385 21.40 4.16 -32.75
N ASP A 386 22.44 4.71 -32.12
CA ASP A 386 23.54 3.93 -31.54
C ASP A 386 23.16 3.23 -30.22
N VAL A 387 22.17 3.73 -29.47
CA VAL A 387 21.76 3.11 -28.20
C VAL A 387 20.88 1.87 -28.44
N ARG A 388 20.09 1.85 -29.53
CA ARG A 388 19.38 0.63 -29.98
C ARG A 388 20.33 -0.51 -30.35
N LYS A 389 21.52 -0.18 -30.87
CA LYS A 389 22.58 -1.17 -31.14
C LYS A 389 23.23 -1.69 -29.86
N MET A 390 23.39 -0.85 -28.83
CA MET A 390 23.95 -1.26 -27.55
C MET A 390 22.99 -2.11 -26.70
N CYS A 391 21.68 -1.91 -26.80
CA CYS A 391 20.68 -2.67 -26.05
C CYS A 391 20.25 -4.00 -26.70
N GLY A 392 20.89 -4.43 -27.80
CA GLY A 392 20.61 -5.74 -28.43
C GLY A 392 19.25 -5.86 -29.14
N LEU A 393 18.47 -4.77 -29.28
CA LEU A 393 17.10 -4.77 -29.80
C LEU A 393 17.00 -4.84 -31.35
N VAL A 394 18.04 -5.30 -32.05
CA VAL A 394 18.00 -5.49 -33.50
C VAL A 394 17.92 -6.98 -33.83
N GLY A 395 16.70 -7.49 -33.94
CA GLY A 395 16.45 -8.73 -34.68
C GLY A 395 16.84 -8.56 -36.15
N PRO A 396 17.21 -9.66 -36.86
CA PRO A 396 17.65 -9.59 -38.24
C PRO A 396 16.55 -8.97 -39.12
N ALA A 397 16.92 -7.97 -39.91
CA ALA A 397 16.02 -7.35 -40.88
C ALA A 397 15.40 -8.43 -41.78
N PRO A 398 14.10 -8.36 -42.10
CA PRO A 398 13.47 -9.32 -43.00
C PRO A 398 14.18 -9.27 -44.35
N ALA A 399 14.67 -10.43 -44.78
CA ALA A 399 15.29 -10.58 -46.09
C ALA A 399 14.27 -10.17 -47.16
N ALA A 400 14.59 -9.12 -47.91
CA ALA A 400 13.81 -8.73 -49.08
C ALA A 400 13.83 -9.89 -50.06
N SER A 401 12.71 -10.60 -50.17
CA SER A 401 12.47 -11.60 -51.21
C SER A 401 12.32 -10.87 -52.54
N GLY A 402 13.43 -10.74 -53.27
CA GLY A 402 13.38 -10.49 -54.71
C GLY A 402 12.77 -11.70 -55.40
N LEU A 403 11.71 -11.47 -56.17
CA LEU A 403 11.25 -12.38 -57.20
C LEU A 403 11.51 -11.71 -58.57
N PRO A 404 11.79 -12.52 -59.61
CA PRO A 404 12.47 -12.10 -60.84
C PRO A 404 11.69 -11.13 -61.73
#